data_AF-A0A528LPJ0-F1
#
_entry.id   AF-A0A528LPJ0-F1
#
_cell.length_a   1.000
_cell.length_b   1.000
_cell.length_c   1.000
_cell.angle_alpha   90.00
_cell.angle_beta   90.00
_cell.angle_gamma   90.00
#
_symmetry.space_group_name_H-M   'P 1'
#
loop_
_entity.id
_entity.type
_entity.pdbx_description
1 polymer ?
#
loop_
_entity_poly.entity_id
_entity_poly.type
_entity_poly.pdbx_seq_one_letter_code
_entity_poly.pdbx_strand_id
1 'polypeptide(L)'
;THNTSIAIASAAAVAAAVSRGVAGGDWRAAADRAVVAAKRGAELGHWITGGDIAARIDWARSLVRGKAVTDGIRLIVDLVGTGVASQESVPAAFAVLEIAGGDPWLAAVISANLGGDTDTIGAIAAGMAGACAGFSRLPQEHINRLKGVDIAQVRALAADLVAARMAKSSSGKDAAA
;
A
#
# COMPACT_ATOMS: atom_id res chain seq x y z
N THR A 1 -13.34 -8.23 -10.48
CA THR A 1 -14.09 -8.96 -9.44
C THR A 1 -14.90 -8.02 -8.57
N HIS A 2 -14.41 -6.83 -8.22
CA HIS A 2 -15.16 -5.83 -7.45
C HIS A 2 -15.34 -4.54 -8.27
N ASN A 3 -16.58 -4.22 -8.68
CA ASN A 3 -16.88 -3.08 -9.56
C ASN A 3 -17.62 -1.96 -8.81
N THR A 4 -17.07 -1.51 -7.67
CA THR A 4 -17.67 -0.43 -6.87
C THR A 4 -16.71 0.74 -6.73
N SER A 5 -17.24 1.95 -6.50
CA SER A 5 -16.44 3.17 -6.33
C SER A 5 -15.40 3.04 -5.22
N ILE A 6 -15.80 2.45 -4.09
CA ILE A 6 -14.91 2.18 -2.95
C ILE A 6 -13.80 1.19 -3.32
N ALA A 7 -14.12 0.11 -4.02
CA ALA A 7 -13.13 -0.89 -4.42
C ALA A 7 -12.12 -0.32 -5.43
N ILE A 8 -12.59 0.46 -6.41
CA ILE A 8 -11.72 1.07 -7.42
C ILE A 8 -10.87 2.18 -6.80
N ALA A 9 -11.42 3.03 -5.93
CA ALA A 9 -10.66 4.03 -5.18
C ALA A 9 -9.55 3.39 -4.35
N SER A 10 -9.86 2.29 -3.66
CA SER A 10 -8.92 1.51 -2.86
C SER A 10 -7.77 0.95 -3.68
N ALA A 11 -8.09 0.27 -4.78
CA ALA A 11 -7.10 -0.31 -5.68
C ALA A 11 -6.23 0.78 -6.34
N ALA A 12 -6.85 1.90 -6.74
CA ALA A 12 -6.15 3.03 -7.34
C ALA A 12 -5.16 3.67 -6.36
N ALA A 13 -5.53 3.80 -5.07
CA ALA A 13 -4.65 4.32 -4.03
C ALA A 13 -3.37 3.48 -3.90
N VAL A 14 -3.54 2.17 -3.67
CA VAL A 14 -2.41 1.24 -3.48
C VAL A 14 -1.54 1.19 -4.74
N ALA A 15 -2.15 1.06 -5.92
CA ALA A 15 -1.41 1.02 -7.19
C ALA A 15 -0.61 2.31 -7.42
N ALA A 16 -1.17 3.47 -7.09
CA ALA A 16 -0.49 4.75 -7.25
C ALA A 16 0.66 4.94 -6.27
N ALA A 17 0.51 4.48 -5.01
CA ALA A 17 1.58 4.48 -4.02
C ALA A 17 2.76 3.62 -4.47
N VAL A 18 2.50 2.35 -4.82
CA VAL A 18 3.52 1.42 -5.31
C VAL A 18 4.17 1.97 -6.58
N SER A 19 3.39 2.49 -7.52
CA SER A 19 3.92 3.05 -8.76
C SER A 19 4.81 4.26 -8.53
N ARG A 20 4.49 5.12 -7.55
CA ARG A 20 5.33 6.25 -7.16
C ARG A 20 6.61 5.80 -6.49
N GLY A 21 6.55 4.79 -5.62
CA GLY A 21 7.74 4.17 -4.99
C GLY A 21 8.71 3.61 -6.03
N VAL A 22 8.21 2.77 -6.95
CA VAL A 22 9.00 2.21 -8.05
C VAL A 22 9.62 3.28 -8.96
N ALA A 23 8.99 4.45 -9.07
CA ALA A 23 9.53 5.60 -9.80
C ALA A 23 10.59 6.41 -9.01
N GLY A 24 11.03 5.93 -7.84
CA GLY A 24 12.01 6.59 -6.98
C GLY A 24 11.43 7.62 -6.01
N GLY A 25 10.11 7.67 -5.85
CA GLY A 25 9.47 8.49 -4.82
C GLY A 25 9.63 7.89 -3.42
N ASP A 26 9.76 8.73 -2.41
CA ASP A 26 9.69 8.28 -1.02
C ASP A 26 8.25 7.90 -0.60
N TRP A 27 8.13 7.30 0.58
CA TRP A 27 6.85 6.80 1.08
C TRP A 27 5.82 7.91 1.33
N ARG A 28 6.26 9.14 1.65
CA ARG A 28 5.36 10.28 1.85
C ARG A 28 4.76 10.74 0.54
N ALA A 29 5.61 10.94 -0.48
CA ALA A 29 5.17 11.27 -1.82
C ALA A 29 4.29 10.16 -2.42
N ALA A 30 4.59 8.88 -2.11
CA ALA A 30 3.75 7.75 -2.50
C ALA A 30 2.36 7.81 -1.85
N ALA A 31 2.28 8.07 -0.55
CA ALA A 31 1.01 8.18 0.17
C ALA A 31 0.17 9.38 -0.31
N ASP A 32 0.80 10.52 -0.58
CA ASP A 32 0.09 11.70 -1.12
C ASP A 32 -0.44 11.43 -2.53
N ARG A 33 0.33 10.70 -3.34
CA ARG A 33 -0.13 10.28 -4.68
C ARG A 33 -1.29 9.28 -4.60
N ALA A 34 -1.31 8.43 -3.59
CA ALA A 34 -2.39 7.48 -3.35
C ALA A 34 -3.73 8.18 -3.12
N VAL A 35 -3.75 9.24 -2.32
CA VAL A 35 -4.95 10.05 -2.03
C VAL A 35 -5.51 10.67 -3.30
N VAL A 36 -4.64 11.23 -4.16
CA VAL A 36 -5.06 11.78 -5.45
C VAL A 36 -5.67 10.70 -6.35
N ALA A 37 -5.08 9.50 -6.36
CA ALA A 37 -5.58 8.39 -7.15
C ALA A 37 -6.89 7.82 -6.60
N ALA A 38 -7.06 7.74 -5.28
CA ALA A 38 -8.31 7.35 -4.63
C ALA A 38 -9.46 8.26 -5.05
N LYS A 39 -9.26 9.59 -5.03
CA LYS A 39 -10.28 10.57 -5.45
C LYS A 39 -10.75 10.31 -6.88
N ARG A 40 -9.82 10.07 -7.81
CA ARG A 40 -10.14 9.74 -9.21
C ARG A 40 -10.79 8.36 -9.34
N GLY A 41 -10.33 7.38 -8.57
CA GLY A 41 -10.89 6.04 -8.60
C GLY A 41 -12.33 5.99 -8.06
N ALA A 42 -12.69 6.88 -7.14
CA ALA A 42 -14.04 6.98 -6.59
C ALA A 42 -15.09 7.45 -7.61
N GLU A 43 -14.66 8.08 -8.71
CA GLU A 43 -15.52 8.51 -9.82
C GLU A 43 -15.87 7.34 -10.77
N LEU A 44 -15.34 6.14 -10.52
CA LEU A 44 -15.49 4.96 -11.37
C LEU A 44 -16.30 3.84 -10.67
N GLY A 45 -16.84 2.92 -11.47
CA GLY A 45 -17.60 1.77 -10.97
C GLY A 45 -18.97 2.14 -10.41
N HIS A 46 -19.64 1.17 -9.77
CA HIS A 46 -20.94 1.41 -9.14
C HIS A 46 -20.77 2.10 -7.79
N TRP A 47 -21.45 3.24 -7.61
CA TRP A 47 -21.48 3.88 -6.31
C TRP A 47 -22.15 2.97 -5.28
N ILE A 48 -21.54 2.89 -4.09
CA ILE A 48 -22.09 2.20 -2.93
C ILE A 48 -21.95 3.09 -1.69
N THR A 49 -22.78 2.84 -0.68
CA THR A 49 -22.67 3.53 0.61
C THR A 49 -21.37 3.17 1.33
N GLY A 50 -20.74 4.15 1.99
CA GLY A 50 -19.53 3.98 2.78
C GLY A 50 -18.69 5.25 2.87
N GLY A 51 -17.68 5.22 3.75
CA GLY A 51 -16.75 6.34 3.89
C GLY A 51 -15.84 6.50 2.67
N ASP A 52 -15.58 7.75 2.28
CA ASP A 52 -14.66 8.07 1.18
C ASP A 52 -13.25 7.57 1.48
N ILE A 53 -12.67 6.80 0.54
CA ILE A 53 -11.37 6.16 0.74
C ILE A 53 -10.25 7.19 0.85
N ALA A 54 -10.27 8.26 0.04
CA ALA A 54 -9.22 9.26 0.08
C ALA A 54 -9.21 10.00 1.43
N ALA A 55 -10.37 10.45 1.89
CA ALA A 55 -10.55 11.08 3.18
C ALA A 55 -10.16 10.16 4.34
N ARG A 56 -10.52 8.87 4.27
CA ARG A 56 -10.14 7.89 5.30
C ARG A 56 -8.64 7.62 5.34
N ILE A 57 -7.97 7.56 4.19
CA ILE A 57 -6.50 7.44 4.12
C ILE A 57 -5.83 8.66 4.78
N ASP A 58 -6.23 9.88 4.40
CA ASP A 58 -5.67 11.11 4.97
C ASP A 58 -5.90 11.20 6.49
N TRP A 59 -7.11 10.86 6.92
CA TRP A 59 -7.47 10.84 8.33
C TRP A 59 -6.67 9.80 9.11
N ALA A 60 -6.60 8.55 8.64
CA ALA A 60 -5.90 7.47 9.34
C ALA A 60 -4.39 7.74 9.46
N ARG A 61 -3.76 8.30 8.41
CA ARG A 61 -2.35 8.77 8.49
C ARG A 61 -2.18 9.88 9.52
N SER A 62 -3.06 10.87 9.51
CA SER A 62 -2.97 12.02 10.42
C SER A 62 -3.20 11.61 11.87
N LEU A 63 -4.10 10.65 12.11
CA LEU A 63 -4.42 10.10 13.43
C LEU A 63 -3.19 9.51 14.13
N VAL A 64 -2.37 8.78 13.38
CA VAL A 64 -1.23 8.02 13.92
C VAL A 64 0.12 8.74 13.79
N ARG A 65 0.18 9.86 13.05
CA ARG A 65 1.42 10.59 12.81
C ARG A 65 2.09 11.02 14.11
N GLY A 66 3.38 10.71 14.23
CA GLY A 66 4.21 11.07 15.39
C GLY A 66 3.87 10.32 16.68
N LYS A 67 3.01 9.30 16.62
CA LYS A 67 2.70 8.45 17.78
C LYS A 67 3.75 7.34 17.92
N ALA A 68 3.92 6.88 19.16
CA ALA A 68 4.66 5.65 19.41
C ALA A 68 3.94 4.46 18.76
N VAL A 69 4.70 3.43 18.37
CA VAL A 69 4.15 2.25 17.67
C VAL A 69 2.99 1.61 18.41
N THR A 70 3.11 1.43 19.73
CA THR A 70 2.06 0.83 20.58
C THR A 70 0.78 1.65 20.59
N ASP A 71 0.88 2.98 20.69
CA ASP A 71 -0.27 3.88 20.63
C ASP A 71 -0.88 3.92 19.22
N GLY A 72 -0.04 3.90 18.19
CA GLY A 72 -0.46 3.83 16.79
C GLY A 72 -1.29 2.57 16.50
N ILE A 73 -0.83 1.40 16.96
CA ILE A 73 -1.57 0.14 16.85
C ILE A 73 -2.95 0.26 17.50
N ARG A 74 -3.01 0.75 18.75
CA ARG A 74 -4.30 0.94 19.44
C ARG A 74 -5.24 1.86 18.68
N LEU A 75 -4.75 3.01 18.19
CA LEU A 75 -5.56 3.94 17.41
C LEU A 75 -6.08 3.33 16.10
N ILE A 76 -5.28 2.52 15.43
CA ILE A 76 -5.70 1.81 14.21
C ILE A 76 -6.83 0.82 14.54
N VAL A 77 -6.63 -0.01 15.55
CA VAL A 77 -7.60 -1.04 15.97
C VAL A 77 -8.92 -0.41 16.42
N ASP A 78 -8.84 0.60 17.29
CA ASP A 78 -10.04 1.16 17.95
C ASP A 78 -10.86 2.08 17.04
N LEU A 79 -10.20 2.80 16.11
CA LEU A 79 -10.84 3.88 15.36
C LEU A 79 -10.89 3.63 13.84
N VAL A 80 -9.81 3.10 13.26
CA VAL A 80 -9.75 2.89 11.81
C VAL A 80 -10.48 1.61 11.41
N GLY A 81 -10.31 0.56 12.22
CA GLY A 81 -10.76 -0.80 11.93
C GLY A 81 -9.70 -1.61 11.20
N THR A 82 -9.74 -2.93 11.39
CA THR A 82 -8.80 -3.89 10.79
C THR A 82 -9.51 -5.07 10.13
N GLY A 83 -10.79 -4.90 9.78
CA GLY A 83 -11.58 -5.91 9.07
C GLY A 83 -11.28 -5.99 7.58
N VAL A 84 -11.89 -7.00 6.94
CA VAL A 84 -11.72 -7.33 5.51
C VAL A 84 -12.31 -6.29 4.54
N ALA A 85 -13.17 -5.40 5.03
CA ALA A 85 -13.75 -4.34 4.21
C ALA A 85 -12.66 -3.35 3.79
N SER A 86 -12.59 -3.00 2.50
CA SER A 86 -11.54 -2.07 2.01
C SER A 86 -11.60 -0.70 2.68
N GLN A 87 -12.77 -0.28 3.20
CA GLN A 87 -12.89 0.93 4.01
C GLN A 87 -12.13 0.86 5.34
N GLU A 88 -11.77 -0.32 5.82
CA GLU A 88 -10.97 -0.54 7.02
C GLU A 88 -9.53 -0.90 6.62
N SER A 89 -9.34 -2.00 5.89
CA SER A 89 -8.01 -2.56 5.61
C SER A 89 -7.09 -1.61 4.83
N VAL A 90 -7.62 -0.83 3.88
CA VAL A 90 -6.78 0.07 3.06
C VAL A 90 -6.34 1.30 3.87
N PRO A 91 -7.22 2.07 4.53
CA PRO A 91 -6.79 3.12 5.45
C PRO A 91 -5.86 2.63 6.57
N ALA A 92 -6.12 1.44 7.14
CA ALA A 92 -5.25 0.84 8.14
C ALA A 92 -3.84 0.59 7.58
N ALA A 93 -3.70 0.09 6.36
CA ALA A 93 -2.40 -0.12 5.73
C ALA A 93 -1.62 1.19 5.53
N PHE A 94 -2.29 2.29 5.17
CA PHE A 94 -1.65 3.61 5.09
C PHE A 94 -1.25 4.17 6.47
N ALA A 95 -2.05 3.91 7.50
CA ALA A 95 -1.68 4.26 8.87
C ALA A 95 -0.46 3.45 9.37
N VAL A 96 -0.40 2.15 9.05
CA VAL A 96 0.79 1.32 9.33
C VAL A 96 2.02 1.87 8.60
N LEU A 97 1.90 2.22 7.32
CA LEU A 97 3.00 2.82 6.55
C LEU A 97 3.54 4.08 7.22
N GLU A 98 2.64 4.95 7.73
CA GLU A 98 2.98 6.19 8.43
C GLU A 98 3.69 5.90 9.77
N ILE A 99 3.17 4.98 10.59
CA ILE A 99 3.82 4.58 11.87
C ILE A 99 5.20 3.94 11.62
N ALA A 100 5.30 3.08 10.61
CA ALA A 100 6.54 2.42 10.25
C ALA A 100 7.57 3.38 9.64
N GLY A 101 7.19 4.62 9.32
CA GLY A 101 8.08 5.60 8.69
C GLY A 101 8.62 5.13 7.34
N GLY A 102 7.86 4.31 6.62
CA GLY A 102 8.29 3.70 5.36
C GLY A 102 9.24 2.51 5.48
N ASP A 103 9.52 2.01 6.68
CA ASP A 103 10.30 0.78 6.86
C ASP A 103 9.44 -0.46 6.55
N PRO A 104 9.82 -1.30 5.57
CA PRO A 104 8.99 -2.41 5.13
C PRO A 104 8.93 -3.57 6.12
N TRP A 105 9.96 -3.78 6.92
CA TRP A 105 9.97 -4.83 7.92
C TRP A 105 9.13 -4.45 9.13
N LEU A 106 9.32 -3.24 9.64
CA LEU A 106 8.53 -2.69 10.74
C LEU A 106 7.05 -2.61 10.35
N ALA A 107 6.73 -2.23 9.10
CA ALA A 107 5.35 -2.29 8.59
C ALA A 107 4.76 -3.71 8.70
N ALA A 108 5.49 -4.74 8.27
CA ALA A 108 5.05 -6.13 8.38
C ALA A 108 4.86 -6.55 9.85
N VAL A 109 5.80 -6.18 10.74
CA VAL A 109 5.72 -6.47 12.17
C VAL A 109 4.51 -5.79 12.82
N ILE A 110 4.26 -4.51 12.52
CA ILE A 110 3.11 -3.78 13.05
C ILE A 110 1.81 -4.45 12.59
N SER A 111 1.69 -4.71 11.28
CA SER A 111 0.49 -5.34 10.71
C SER A 111 0.18 -6.70 11.36
N ALA A 112 1.19 -7.52 11.61
CA ALA A 112 1.03 -8.82 12.28
C ALA A 112 0.47 -8.69 13.71
N ASN A 113 0.61 -7.53 14.36
CA ASN A 113 0.15 -7.25 15.71
C ASN A 113 -1.20 -6.50 15.77
N LEU A 114 -1.86 -6.23 14.63
CA LEU A 114 -3.13 -5.50 14.62
C LEU A 114 -4.35 -6.37 14.98
N GLY A 115 -4.30 -7.68 14.70
CA GLY A 115 -5.50 -8.53 14.67
C GLY A 115 -6.43 -8.20 13.48
N GLY A 116 -7.39 -9.07 13.20
CA GLY A 116 -8.26 -8.96 12.02
C GLY A 116 -7.57 -9.42 10.73
N ASP A 117 -7.74 -8.64 9.66
CA ASP A 117 -7.22 -8.87 8.29
C ASP A 117 -5.73 -8.49 8.15
N THR A 118 -4.90 -9.08 9.02
CA THR A 118 -3.49 -8.70 9.18
C THR A 118 -2.64 -9.04 7.95
N ASP A 119 -2.99 -10.08 7.21
CA ASP A 119 -2.30 -10.51 6.00
C ASP A 119 -2.54 -9.53 4.85
N THR A 120 -3.77 -9.09 4.62
CA THR A 120 -4.07 -8.08 3.60
C THR A 120 -3.43 -6.73 3.95
N ILE A 121 -3.62 -6.27 5.20
CA ILE A 121 -3.06 -4.99 5.67
C ILE A 121 -1.53 -5.03 5.57
N GLY A 122 -0.90 -6.12 6.01
CA GLY A 122 0.54 -6.32 5.96
C GLY A 122 1.08 -6.36 4.54
N ALA A 123 0.43 -7.10 3.64
CA ALA A 123 0.82 -7.17 2.24
C ALA A 123 0.80 -5.80 1.56
N ILE A 124 -0.24 -4.99 1.83
CA ILE A 124 -0.36 -3.64 1.27
C ILE A 124 0.67 -2.69 1.89
N ALA A 125 0.74 -2.61 3.23
CA ALA A 125 1.61 -1.67 3.93
C ALA A 125 3.10 -1.94 3.63
N ALA A 126 3.55 -3.19 3.82
CA ALA A 126 4.93 -3.59 3.54
C ALA A 126 5.24 -3.55 2.04
N GLY A 127 4.27 -3.83 1.17
CA GLY A 127 4.42 -3.70 -0.28
C GLY A 127 4.66 -2.25 -0.72
N MET A 128 3.90 -1.29 -0.18
CA MET A 128 4.11 0.14 -0.43
C MET A 128 5.46 0.62 0.12
N ALA A 129 5.80 0.23 1.35
CA ALA A 129 7.10 0.55 1.96
C ALA A 129 8.26 -0.04 1.13
N GLY A 130 8.17 -1.31 0.75
CA GLY A 130 9.19 -2.01 -0.01
C GLY A 130 9.38 -1.45 -1.43
N ALA A 131 8.30 -0.99 -2.07
CA ALA A 131 8.37 -0.29 -3.34
C ALA A 131 9.20 1.00 -3.27
N CYS A 132 9.18 1.70 -2.12
CA CYS A 132 9.94 2.94 -1.92
C CYS A 132 11.37 2.67 -1.39
N ALA A 133 11.51 1.68 -0.52
CA ALA A 133 12.75 1.41 0.22
C ALA A 133 13.69 0.43 -0.52
N GLY A 134 13.14 -0.43 -1.37
CA GLY A 134 13.86 -1.47 -2.11
C GLY A 134 14.02 -2.78 -1.33
N PHE A 135 14.21 -3.87 -2.07
CA PHE A 135 14.30 -5.23 -1.50
C PHE A 135 15.44 -5.41 -0.49
N SER A 136 16.57 -4.72 -0.67
CA SER A 136 17.73 -4.79 0.22
C SER A 136 17.48 -4.27 1.63
N ARG A 137 16.36 -3.57 1.87
CA ARG A 137 15.96 -3.09 3.20
C ARG A 137 15.24 -4.14 4.04
N LEU A 138 14.83 -5.27 3.44
CA LEU A 138 14.23 -6.37 4.16
C LEU A 138 15.31 -7.27 4.80
N PRO A 139 15.13 -7.71 6.06
CA PRO A 139 16.07 -8.63 6.69
C PRO A 139 16.12 -9.99 5.97
N GLN A 140 17.27 -10.31 5.40
CA GLN A 140 17.43 -11.52 4.58
C GLN A 140 17.19 -12.81 5.38
N GLU A 141 17.50 -12.81 6.68
CA GLU A 141 17.21 -13.93 7.57
C GLU A 141 15.72 -14.26 7.69
N HIS A 142 14.84 -13.25 7.64
CA HIS A 142 13.40 -13.46 7.68
C HIS A 142 12.86 -13.92 6.33
N ILE A 143 13.40 -13.35 5.24
CA ILE A 143 13.09 -13.80 3.87
C ILE A 143 13.44 -15.28 3.69
N ASN A 144 14.61 -15.70 4.17
CA ASN A 144 15.08 -17.09 4.07
C ASN A 144 14.21 -18.10 4.84
N ARG A 145 13.34 -17.64 5.75
CA ARG A 145 12.42 -18.47 6.54
C ARG A 145 11.04 -18.64 5.89
N LEU A 146 10.74 -17.92 4.81
CA LEU A 146 9.47 -18.05 4.10
C LEU A 146 9.31 -19.48 3.56
N LYS A 147 8.11 -20.04 3.71
CA LYS A 147 7.75 -21.37 3.19
C LYS A 147 6.77 -21.23 2.05
N GLY A 148 6.91 -22.06 1.02
CA GLY A 148 6.02 -22.06 -0.14
C GLY A 148 6.22 -20.87 -1.10
N VAL A 149 7.30 -20.10 -0.93
CA VAL A 149 7.66 -18.97 -1.79
C VAL A 149 9.04 -19.22 -2.38
N ASP A 150 9.13 -19.27 -3.71
CA ASP A 150 10.40 -19.30 -4.43
C ASP A 150 10.85 -17.86 -4.72
N ILE A 151 11.88 -17.41 -4.01
CA ILE A 151 12.42 -16.05 -4.16
C ILE A 151 13.00 -15.82 -5.56
N ALA A 152 13.54 -16.84 -6.23
CA ALA A 152 14.02 -16.70 -7.60
C ALA A 152 12.87 -16.44 -8.57
N GLN A 153 11.74 -17.16 -8.42
CA GLN A 153 10.53 -16.91 -9.21
C GLN A 153 9.94 -15.53 -8.94
N VAL A 154 9.89 -15.10 -7.68
CA VAL A 154 9.42 -13.75 -7.32
C VAL A 154 10.31 -12.67 -7.96
N ARG A 155 11.63 -12.86 -7.97
CA ARG A 155 12.57 -11.93 -8.63
C ARG A 155 12.38 -11.89 -10.15
N ALA A 156 12.20 -13.03 -10.79
CA ALA A 156 11.92 -13.11 -12.22
C ALA A 156 10.64 -12.36 -12.57
N LEU A 157 9.54 -12.63 -11.84
CA LEU A 157 8.28 -11.93 -12.02
C LEU A 157 8.41 -10.41 -11.80
N ALA A 158 9.13 -9.99 -10.77
CA ALA A 158 9.37 -8.56 -10.52
C ALA A 158 10.14 -7.90 -11.68
N ALA A 159 11.14 -8.59 -12.24
CA ALA A 159 11.89 -8.10 -13.40
C ALA A 159 10.99 -7.97 -14.64
N ASP A 160 10.14 -8.95 -14.90
CA ASP A 160 9.19 -8.92 -16.03
C ASP A 160 8.18 -7.76 -15.89
N LEU A 161 7.66 -7.52 -14.69
CA LEU A 161 6.76 -6.39 -14.42
C LEU A 161 7.46 -5.04 -14.62
N VAL A 162 8.73 -4.92 -14.23
CA VAL A 162 9.54 -3.71 -14.49
C VAL A 162 9.77 -3.54 -15.99
N ALA A 163 10.13 -4.60 -16.72
CA ALA A 163 10.32 -4.55 -18.17
C ALA A 163 9.05 -4.10 -18.89
N ALA A 164 7.88 -4.66 -18.52
CA ALA A 164 6.59 -4.29 -19.07
C ALA A 164 6.23 -2.81 -18.80
N ARG A 165 6.56 -2.29 -17.60
CA ARG A 165 6.40 -0.87 -17.26
C ARG A 165 7.26 0.02 -18.16
N MET A 166 8.53 -0.35 -18.37
CA MET A 166 9.46 0.44 -19.17
C MET A 166 9.10 0.47 -20.65
N ALA A 167 8.63 -0.66 -21.21
CA ALA A 167 8.18 -0.75 -22.60
C ALA A 167 6.99 0.18 -22.92
N LYS A 168 6.09 0.40 -21.96
CA LYS A 168 4.98 1.37 -22.11
C LYS A 168 5.44 2.82 -22.04
N SER A 169 6.56 3.10 -21.36
CA SER A 169 7.08 4.45 -21.25
C SER A 169 7.82 4.91 -22.52
N SER A 170 8.33 3.97 -23.32
CA SER A 170 8.91 4.26 -24.64
C SER A 170 7.83 4.44 -25.71
N SER A 171 6.80 3.60 -25.74
CA SER A 171 5.72 3.71 -26.73
C SER A 171 4.88 4.99 -26.61
N GLY A 172 4.79 5.57 -25.41
CA GLY A 172 4.13 6.86 -25.20
C GLY A 172 4.93 8.08 -25.65
N LYS A 173 6.25 7.97 -25.84
CA LYS A 173 7.09 9.05 -26.39
C LYS A 173 7.07 9.08 -27.92
N ASP A 174 6.98 7.91 -28.55
CA ASP A 174 6.91 7.80 -30.02
C ASP A 174 5.53 8.15 -30.59
N ALA A 175 4.47 8.13 -29.77
CA ALA A 175 3.12 8.56 -30.17
C ALA A 175 2.87 10.08 -30.00
N ALA A 176 3.86 10.82 -29.47
CA ALA A 176 3.77 12.26 -29.21
C ALA A 176 4.78 13.09 -30.05
N ALA A 177 5.42 12.46 -31.03
CA ALA A 177 6.30 13.07 -32.03
C ALA A 177 5.70 12.90 -33.43
#